data_AF-A0A3D2F9K7-F1
#
_entry.id   AF-A0A3D2F9K7-F1
#
_cell.length_a   1.000
_cell.length_b   1.000
_cell.length_c   1.000
_cell.angle_alpha   90.00
_cell.angle_beta   90.00
_cell.angle_gamma   90.00
#
_symmetry.space_group_name_H-M   'P 1'
#
loop_
_entity.id
_entity.type
_entity.pdbx_description
1 polymer ?
#
loop_
_entity_poly.entity_id
_entity_poly.type
_entity_poly.pdbx_seq_one_letter_code
_entity_poly.pdbx_strand_id
1 'polypeptide(L)' 'MTQKQYFMAAALGSAALMLGALAFQHIGGMAPCKLCIWQRYPHVVAIVLGALALSFENAWLRTGIIL' A
#
# COMPACT_ATOMS: atom_id res chain seq x y z
N MET A 1 18.01 -4.92 7.91
CA MET A 1 16.69 -4.40 7.52
C MET A 1 15.94 -3.97 8.77
N THR A 2 15.60 -2.68 8.88
CA THR A 2 14.82 -2.13 9.99
C THR A 2 13.33 -2.27 9.71
N GLN A 3 12.53 -2.24 10.78
CA GLN A 3 11.08 -2.36 10.70
C GLN A 3 10.45 -1.30 9.76
N LYS A 4 10.99 -0.07 9.78
CA LYS A 4 10.61 1.02 8.86
C LYS A 4 10.86 0.67 7.38
N GLN A 5 11.94 -0.04 7.07
CA GLN A 5 12.25 -0.45 5.69
C GLN A 5 11.18 -1.42 5.14
N TYR A 6 10.63 -2.31 5.97
CA TYR A 6 9.57 -3.21 5.54
C TYR A 6 8.26 -2.46 5.27
N PHE A 7 7.86 -1.52 6.13
CA PHE A 7 6.68 -0.69 5.89
C PHE A 7 6.84 0.20 4.64
N MET A 8 8.02 0.80 4.44
CA MET A 8 8.32 1.55 3.22
C MET A 8 8.23 0.67 1.98
N ALA A 9 8.85 -0.51 2.00
CA ALA A 9 8.83 -1.42 0.86
C ALA A 9 7.40 -1.87 0.52
N ALA A 10 6.59 -2.21 1.53
CA ALA A 10 5.20 -2.60 1.35
C ALA A 10 4.35 -1.45 0.79
N ALA A 11 4.42 -0.26 1.40
CA ALA A 11 3.64 0.90 0.98
C ALA A 11 3.99 1.37 -0.43
N LEU A 12 5.29 1.51 -0.72
CA LEU A 12 5.77 1.95 -2.03
C LEU A 12 5.53 0.89 -3.11
N GLY A 13 5.72 -0.39 -2.79
CA GLY A 13 5.41 -1.49 -3.71
C GLY A 13 3.93 -1.51 -4.09
N SER A 14 3.03 -1.39 -3.11
CA SER A 14 1.59 -1.29 -3.38
C SER A 14 1.22 -0.03 -4.18
N ALA A 15 1.84 1.11 -3.88
CA ALA A 15 1.62 2.35 -4.63
C ALA A 15 2.07 2.21 -6.09
N ALA A 16 3.24 1.63 -6.34
CA ALA A 16 3.77 1.40 -7.67
C ALA A 16 2.86 0.49 -8.50
N LEU A 17 2.37 -0.62 -7.92
CA LEU A 17 1.42 -1.51 -8.61
C LEU A 17 0.10 -0.81 -8.94
N MET A 18 -0.39 0.02 -8.03
CA MET A 18 -1.65 0.75 -8.20
C MET A 18 -1.53 1.85 -9.27
N LEU A 19 -0.39 2.54 -9.33
CA LEU A 19 -0.05 3.48 -10.40
C LEU A 19 0.14 2.78 -11.75
N GLY A 20 0.79 1.63 -11.78
CA GLY A 20 0.92 0.81 -12.99
C GLY A 20 -0.45 0.39 -13.53
N ALA A 21 -1.34 -0.09 -12.67
CA ALA A 21 -2.71 -0.43 -13.06
C ALA A 21 -3.49 0.78 -13.60
N LEU A 22 -3.33 1.94 -12.98
CA LEU A 22 -3.93 3.20 -13.45
C LEU A 22 -3.39 3.63 -14.82
N ALA A 23 -2.09 3.52 -15.05
CA ALA A 23 -1.46 3.79 -16.32
C ALA A 23 -2.01 2.85 -17.41
N PHE A 24 -2.13 1.55 -17.14
CA PHE A 24 -2.74 0.62 -18.08
C PHE A 24 -4.22 0.89 -18.36
N GLN A 25 -4.96 1.40 -17.38
CA GLN A 25 -6.36 1.77 -17.56
C GLN A 25 -6.53 3.04 -18.40
N HIS A 26 -5.73 4.08 -18.16
CA HIS A 26 -5.92 5.41 -18.77
C HIS A 26 -5.06 5.65 -20.02
N ILE A 27 -3.86 5.07 -20.04
CA ILE A 27 -2.89 5.19 -21.14
C ILE A 27 -2.96 3.95 -22.03
N GLY A 28 -3.11 2.75 -21.43
CA GLY A 28 -3.17 1.48 -22.15
C GLY A 28 -4.55 1.08 -22.67
N GLY A 29 -5.62 1.80 -22.30
CA GLY A 29 -7.00 1.49 -22.72
C GLY A 29 -7.56 0.16 -22.21
N MET A 30 -6.93 -0.46 -21.21
CA MET A 30 -7.37 -1.74 -20.66
C MET A 30 -8.50 -1.53 -19.65
N ALA A 31 -9.71 -1.96 -20.00
CA ALA A 31 -10.86 -1.90 -19.10
C ALA A 31 -10.61 -2.77 -17.85
N PRO A 32 -10.92 -2.28 -16.64
CA PRO A 32 -10.71 -3.05 -15.43
C PRO A 32 -11.73 -4.19 -15.32
N CYS A 33 -11.27 -5.36 -14.92
CA CYS A 33 -12.17 -6.46 -14.56
C CYS A 33 -12.67 -6.32 -13.12
N LYS A 34 -13.74 -7.05 -12.77
CA LYS A 34 -14.29 -7.07 -11.41
C LYS A 34 -13.19 -7.31 -10.37
N LEU A 35 -12.35 -8.33 -10.59
CA LEU A 35 -11.29 -8.74 -9.66
C LEU A 35 -10.24 -7.64 -9.44
N CYS A 36 -9.86 -6.90 -10.50
CA CYS A 36 -8.92 -5.78 -10.39
C CYS A 36 -9.43 -4.70 -9.43
N ILE A 37 -10.74 -4.41 -9.44
CA ILE A 37 -11.33 -3.44 -8.52
C ILE A 37 -11.28 -3.98 -7.08
N TRP A 38 -11.59 -5.25 -6.88
CA TRP A 38 -11.48 -5.88 -5.55
C TRP A 38 -10.05 -5.83 -5.00
N GLN A 39 -9.04 -6.02 -5.85
CA GLN A 39 -7.63 -6.01 -5.44
C GLN A 39 -7.08 -4.60 -5.19
N ARG A 40 -7.74 -3.57 -5.73
CA ARG A 40 -7.38 -2.16 -5.55
C ARG A 40 -7.61 -1.70 -4.10
N TYR A 41 -8.69 -2.15 -3.46
CA TYR A 41 -8.98 -1.78 -2.06
C TYR A 41 -7.88 -2.25 -1.08
N PRO A 42 -7.43 -3.52 -1.09
CA PRO A 42 -6.28 -3.95 -0.29
C PRO A 42 -5.02 -3.14 -0.52
N HIS A 43 -4.72 -2.75 -1.77
CA HIS A 43 -3.56 -1.91 -2.07
C HIS A 43 -3.69 -0.52 -1.45
N VAL A 44 -4.86 0.12 -1.56
CA VAL A 44 -5.12 1.41 -0.92
C VAL A 44 -4.99 1.30 0.61
N VAL A 45 -5.55 0.24 1.20
CA VAL A 45 -5.42 -0.03 2.65
C VAL A 45 -3.95 -0.19 3.04
N ALA A 46 -3.17 -0.97 2.29
CA ALA A 46 -1.75 -1.18 2.56
C ALA A 46 -0.94 0.13 2.47
N ILE A 47 -1.23 0.97 1.47
CA ILE A 47 -0.59 2.30 1.32
C ILE A 47 -0.92 3.18 2.52
N VAL A 48 -2.20 3.26 2.92
CA VAL A 48 -2.63 4.10 4.06
C VAL A 48 -2.02 3.61 5.36
N LEU A 49 -2.11 2.31 5.66
CA LEU A 49 -1.54 1.74 6.88
C LEU A 49 -0.01 1.87 6.92
N GLY A 50 0.66 1.65 5.79
CA GLY A 50 2.10 1.86 5.68
C GLY A 50 2.49 3.33 5.88
N ALA A 51 1.73 4.27 5.33
CA ALA A 51 1.96 5.70 5.55
C ALA A 51 1.77 6.08 7.03
N LEU A 52 0.67 5.63 7.66
CA LEU A 52 0.42 5.87 9.08
C LEU A 52 1.54 5.28 9.96
N ALA A 53 1.98 4.05 9.67
CA ALA A 53 3.06 3.41 10.40
C ALA A 53 4.41 4.13 10.26
N LEU A 54 4.63 4.86 9.17
CA LEU A 54 5.82 5.71 8.98
C LEU A 54 5.68 7.09 9.63
N SER A 55 4.46 7.64 9.70
CA SER A 55 4.19 8.94 10.31
C SER A 55 4.15 8.92 11.84
N PHE A 56 3.75 7.82 12.46
CA PHE A 56 3.73 7.69 13.92
C PHE A 56 4.99 6.98 14.43
N GLU A 57 5.94 7.74 14.99
CA GLU A 57 7.16 7.19 15.62
C GLU A 57 6.93 6.68 17.06
N ASN A 58 5.72 6.86 17.59
CA ASN A 58 5.38 6.58 18.98
C ASN A 58 5.58 5.10 19.31
N ALA A 59 6.51 4.81 20.23
CA ALA A 59 6.89 3.46 20.65
C ALA A 59 5.70 2.59 21.11
N TRP A 60 4.63 3.20 21.63
CA TRP A 60 3.45 2.50 22.14
C TRP A 60 2.61 1.83 21.02
N LEU A 61 2.49 2.45 19.84
CA LEU A 61 1.78 1.85 18.69
C LEU A 61 2.57 0.72 18.03
N ARG A 62 3.91 0.76 18.13
CA ARG A 62 4.79 -0.29 17.58
C ARG A 62 4.76 -1.58 18.40
N THR A 63 4.48 -1.48 19.70
CA THR A 63 4.47 -2.64 20.62
C THR A 63 3.05 -3.12 20.93
N GLY A 64 2.07 -2.21 21.06
CA GLY A 64 0.68 -2.56 21.37
C GLY A 64 -0.13 -3.20 20.23
N ILE A 65 0.46 -3.33 19.03
CA ILE A 65 -0.12 -4.10 17.91
C ILE A 65 0.47 -5.53 17.83
N ILE A 66 1.53 -5.82 18.60
CA ILE A 66 2.25 -7.10 18.64
C ILE A 66 1.98 -7.86 19.97
N LEU A 67 1.57 -7.17 21.04
CA LEU A 67 1.01 -7.75 22.27
C LEU A 67 -0.51 -7.78 22.21
#